data_AF-A0A800EBC5-F1
#
_entry.id   AF-A0A800EBC5-F1
#
_cell.length_a   1.000
_cell.length_b   1.000
_cell.length_c   1.000
_cell.angle_alpha   90.00
_cell.angle_beta   90.00
_cell.angle_gamma   90.00
#
_symmetry.space_group_name_H-M   'P 1'
#
loop_
_entity.id
_entity.type
_entity.pdbx_description
1 polymer ?
#
loop_
_entity_poly.entity_id
_entity_poly.type
_entity_poly.pdbx_seq_one_letter_code
_entity_poly.pdbx_strand_id
1 'polypeptide(L)' 'MESKEDKFKRLANARVNNAIKQLELIGNLSNSSSYGYSGDEVRKIMSTLNQKVKEVSFKFQESLKKEKFKL' A
#
# COMPACT_ATOMS: atom_id res chain seq x y z
N MET A 1 -28.13 5.61 7.78
CA MET A 1 -27.17 4.63 8.33
C MET A 1 -26.26 4.21 7.19
N GLU A 2 -24.94 4.21 7.36
CA GLU A 2 -23.98 3.83 6.30
C GLU A 2 -23.98 2.31 6.08
N SER A 3 -23.99 1.84 4.82
CA SER A 3 -23.87 0.41 4.52
C SER A 3 -22.44 -0.09 4.70
N LYS A 4 -22.23 -1.42 4.78
CA LYS A 4 -20.87 -2.00 4.85
C LYS A 4 -20.05 -1.65 3.60
N GLU A 5 -20.69 -1.58 2.44
CA GLU A 5 -20.05 -1.24 1.16
C GLU A 5 -19.65 0.24 1.12
N ASP A 6 -20.54 1.14 1.53
CA ASP A 6 -20.23 2.57 1.59
C ASP A 6 -19.08 2.86 2.56
N LYS A 7 -19.11 2.19 3.73
CA LYS A 7 -18.03 2.27 4.71
C LYS A 7 -16.70 1.78 4.13
N PHE A 8 -16.70 0.69 3.38
CA PHE A 8 -15.51 0.18 2.72
C PHE A 8 -14.98 1.19 1.69
N LYS A 9 -15.83 1.69 0.79
CA LYS A 9 -15.46 2.67 -0.23
C LYS A 9 -14.88 3.94 0.38
N ARG A 10 -15.54 4.52 1.39
CA ARG A 10 -15.07 5.72 2.09
C ARG A 10 -13.70 5.53 2.73
N LEU A 11 -13.52 4.43 3.47
CA LEU A 11 -12.25 4.14 4.14
C LEU A 11 -11.14 3.79 3.15
N ALA A 12 -11.44 3.03 2.09
CA ALA A 12 -10.49 2.67 1.06
C ALA A 12 -9.97 3.92 0.33
N ASN A 13 -10.87 4.79 -0.13
CA ASN A 13 -10.50 6.03 -0.80
C ASN A 13 -9.59 6.91 0.06
N ALA A 14 -9.97 7.13 1.33
CA ALA A 14 -9.15 7.93 2.25
C ALA A 14 -7.76 7.32 2.48
N ARG A 15 -7.68 6.00 2.69
CA ARG A 15 -6.41 5.31 2.97
C ARG A 15 -5.50 5.22 1.76
N VAL A 16 -6.05 4.96 0.57
CA VAL A 16 -5.27 4.90 -0.67
C VAL A 16 -4.71 6.27 -1.02
N ASN A 17 -5.51 7.33 -0.92
CA ASN A 17 -5.00 8.70 -1.16
C ASN A 17 -3.89 9.09 -0.18
N ASN A 18 -4.04 8.72 1.11
CA ASN A 18 -2.98 8.94 2.08
C ASN A 18 -1.70 8.16 1.74
N ALA A 19 -1.83 6.91 1.29
CA ALA A 19 -0.69 6.10 0.86
C ALA A 19 0.01 6.72 -0.36
N ILE A 20 -0.74 7.18 -1.37
CA ILE A 20 -0.20 7.87 -2.55
C ILE A 20 0.60 9.09 -2.11
N LYS A 21 0.04 9.95 -1.25
CA LYS A 21 0.74 11.13 -0.75
C LYS A 21 2.05 10.80 -0.04
N GLN A 22 2.08 9.72 0.75
CA GLN A 22 3.32 9.27 1.40
C GLN A 22 4.33 8.74 0.39
N LEU A 23 3.89 8.02 -0.64
CA LEU A 23 4.75 7.53 -1.71
C LEU A 23 5.34 8.69 -2.53
N GLU A 24 4.58 9.75 -2.79
CA GLU A 24 5.08 10.98 -3.44
C GLU A 24 6.17 11.65 -2.60
N LEU A 25 5.94 11.79 -1.28
CA LEU A 25 6.94 12.35 -0.37
C LEU A 25 8.22 11.52 -0.33
N ILE A 26 8.10 10.18 -0.32
CA ILE A 26 9.26 9.28 -0.44
C ILE A 26 9.95 9.46 -1.80
N GLY A 27 9.18 9.60 -2.88
CA GLY A 27 9.70 9.86 -4.22
C GLY A 27 10.52 11.15 -4.31
N ASN A 28 10.11 12.20 -3.59
CA ASN A 28 10.85 13.46 -3.52
C ASN A 28 12.24 13.33 -2.89
N LEU A 29 12.49 12.28 -2.09
CA LEU A 29 13.82 11.97 -1.55
C LEU A 29 14.81 11.52 -2.63
N SER A 30 14.35 11.21 -3.84
CA SER A 30 15.22 10.91 -4.99
C SER A 30 16.00 12.13 -5.51
N ASN A 31 15.74 13.32 -4.99
CA ASN A 31 16.50 14.50 -5.34
C ASN A 31 17.91 14.45 -4.71
N SER A 32 18.87 13.90 -5.47
CA SER A 32 20.27 13.77 -5.05
C SER A 32 20.99 15.11 -4.84
N SER A 33 20.45 16.23 -5.33
CA SER A 33 20.99 17.57 -5.03
C SER A 33 20.68 18.03 -3.61
N SER A 34 19.60 17.50 -3.01
CA SER A 34 19.15 17.86 -1.66
C SER A 34 19.47 16.78 -0.63
N TYR A 35 19.66 15.53 -1.05
CA TYR A 35 19.83 14.39 -0.16
C TYR A 35 20.99 13.49 -0.59
N GLY A 36 21.76 13.02 0.39
CA GLY A 36 22.72 11.93 0.22
C GLY A 36 22.07 10.61 0.63
N TYR A 37 22.16 9.60 -0.23
CA TYR A 37 21.73 8.24 0.05
C TYR A 37 22.55 7.24 -0.77
N SER A 38 22.71 6.06 -0.22
CA SER A 38 23.34 4.92 -0.89
C SER A 38 22.32 4.11 -1.68
N GLY A 39 22.82 3.33 -2.65
CA GLY A 39 21.99 2.36 -3.36
C GLY A 39 21.37 1.31 -2.43
N ASP A 40 22.05 0.95 -1.33
CA ASP A 40 21.53 0.02 -0.33
C ASP A 40 20.34 0.57 0.44
N GLU A 41 20.39 1.85 0.83
CA GLU A 41 19.27 2.51 1.51
C GLU A 41 18.03 2.59 0.60
N VAL A 42 18.23 2.94 -0.68
CA VAL A 42 17.14 2.94 -1.67
C VAL A 42 16.56 1.54 -1.84
N ARG A 43 17.41 0.50 -1.97
CA ARG A 43 16.95 -0.89 -2.07
C ARG A 43 16.14 -1.31 -0.85
N LYS A 44 16.57 -0.94 0.36
CA LYS A 44 15.89 -1.27 1.61
C LYS A 44 14.52 -0.59 1.73
N ILE A 45 14.42 0.68 1.30
CA ILE A 45 13.15 1.40 1.24
C ILE A 45 12.18 0.68 0.29
N MET A 46 12.63 0.41 -0.94
CA MET A 46 11.78 -0.20 -1.97
C MET A 46 11.37 -1.62 -1.62
N SER A 47 12.27 -2.44 -1.07
CA SER A 47 11.94 -3.81 -0.64
C SER A 47 10.90 -3.83 0.47
N THR A 48 11.01 -2.92 1.44
CA THR A 48 10.05 -2.80 2.55
C THR A 48 8.67 -2.39 2.06
N LEU A 49 8.58 -1.38 1.17
CA LEU A 49 7.31 -0.95 0.57
C LEU A 49 6.65 -2.08 -0.22
N ASN A 50 7.43 -2.76 -1.08
CA ASN A 50 6.94 -3.89 -1.87
C ASN A 50 6.45 -5.04 -1.00
N GLN A 51 7.15 -5.36 0.09
CA GLN A 51 6.70 -6.38 1.03
C GLN A 51 5.36 -6.00 1.67
N LYS A 52 5.17 -4.74 2.08
CA LYS A 52 3.89 -4.29 2.66
C LYS A 52 2.74 -4.34 1.67
N VAL A 53 2.98 -3.99 0.40
CA VAL A 53 1.96 -4.17 -0.65
C VAL A 53 1.59 -5.65 -0.79
N LYS A 54 2.57 -6.56 -0.84
CA LYS A 54 2.32 -8.01 -0.91
C LYS A 54 1.49 -8.52 0.27
N GLU A 55 1.82 -8.11 1.49
CA GLU A 55 1.05 -8.46 2.70
C GLU A 55 -0.41 -8.01 2.61
N VAL A 56 -0.67 -6.80 2.09
CA VAL A 56 -2.04 -6.30 1.87
C VAL A 56 -2.76 -7.12 0.81
N SER A 57 -2.12 -7.40 -0.33
CA SER A 57 -2.68 -8.23 -1.38
C SER A 57 -3.05 -9.63 -0.88
N PHE A 58 -2.19 -10.24 -0.06
CA PHE A 58 -2.45 -11.56 0.54
C PHE A 58 -3.70 -11.55 1.42
N LYS A 59 -3.87 -10.54 2.29
CA LYS A 59 -5.07 -10.40 3.14
C LYS A 59 -6.37 -10.31 2.34
N PHE A 60 -6.35 -9.57 1.22
CA PHE A 60 -7.51 -9.52 0.32
C PHE A 60 -7.76 -10.86 -0.36
N GLN A 61 -6.72 -11.52 -0.87
CA GLN A 61 -6.85 -12.84 -1.50
C GLN A 61 -7.39 -13.89 -0.52
N GLU A 62 -6.90 -13.95 0.72
CA GLU A 62 -7.43 -14.85 1.75
C GLU A 62 -8.90 -14.57 2.05
N SER A 63 -9.29 -13.30 2.08
CA SER A 63 -10.68 -12.89 2.32
C SER A 63 -11.60 -13.29 1.17
N LEU A 64 -11.12 -13.20 -0.08
CA LEU A 64 -11.86 -13.59 -1.29
C LEU A 64 -11.94 -15.11 -1.48
N LYS A 65 -10.91 -15.87 -1.07
CA LYS A 65 -10.89 -17.34 -1.12
C LYS A 65 -11.85 -18.02 -0.14
N LYS A 66 -12.51 -17.28 0.75
CA LYS A 66 -13.46 -17.83 1.73
C LYS A 66 -14.81 -18.26 1.13
N GLU A 67 -15.11 -17.93 -0.12
CA GLU A 67 -16.18 -18.60 -0.85
C GLU A 67 -15.73 -20.00 -1.29
N LYS A 68 -15.95 -20.97 -0.39
CA LYS A 68 -15.68 -22.38 -0.66
C LYS A 68 -16.58 -22.87 -1.79
N PHE A 69 -15.98 -23.68 -2.67
CA PHE A 69 -16.64 -24.54 -3.64
C PHE A 69 -17.93 -25.17 -3.06
N LYS A 70 -19.06 -24.97 -3.77
CA LYS A 70 -20.30 -25.71 -3.56
C LYS A 70 -20.36 -26.83 -4.58
N LEU A 71 -20.51 -28.07 -4.10
CA LEU A 71 -21.16 -29.14 -4.86
C LEU A 71 -22.67 -28.94 -4.79
#